data_AF-A0A8H7AKI9-F1
#
_entry.id   AF-A0A8H7AKI9-F1
#
_cell.length_a   1.000
_cell.length_b   1.000
_cell.length_c   1.000
_cell.angle_alpha   90.00
_cell.angle_beta   90.00
_cell.angle_gamma   90.00
#
_symmetry.space_group_name_H-M   'P 1'
#
loop_
_entity.id
_entity.type
_entity.pdbx_description
1 polymer ?
#
loop_
_entity_poly.entity_id
_entity_poly.type
_entity_poly.pdbx_seq_one_letter_code
_entity_poly.pdbx_strand_id
1 'polypeptide(L)'
;MLQHMDLIYENSFATIVALYSDDDESGLAGVSSTARTPQLCFKTENGRLISTCPPISTIISTSKWNTRGWTYQEATWSEAVPFDPAASTLAELLNSSQLDGALLGMDSLWGNNHFSDRSRYTKRTFTYEEEVLRAFKGILRRSNFISIWGVPIVPKHSNLDPNTGFALGQLWIRRPGWTIRPHLRTSSTTLSARRCDFPTWSWTSLVAEVYQDTYGPQSSYGQYVDGIDVDFPHNDAQIKFSLYFSDGQVSLQDLINTNTSTTLPEHDQRLLVEGDLIRLPFKSRGSTHRWYQLFGGHWRYFLPDLCSDAEDFPGKPNLNDAEGEDYVLVLIRWNESQKSSMKRLLLMVLNWIDDDHAERMGLLTTYSEEFPTHWIDQTPRIRKKFYTTMISVWVFAQSDSRILL
;
A
#
# COMPACT_ATOMS: atom_id res chain seq x y z
N MET A 1 -23.68 -3.68 -10.81
CA MET A 1 -23.25 -2.26 -10.80
C MET A 1 -21.86 -2.10 -10.17
N LEU A 2 -21.62 -2.62 -8.95
CA LEU A 2 -20.33 -2.53 -8.24
C LEU A 2 -19.07 -3.00 -9.02
N GLN A 3 -19.21 -3.96 -9.94
CA GLN A 3 -18.06 -4.48 -10.72
C GLN A 3 -17.55 -3.57 -11.85
N HIS A 4 -18.32 -2.54 -12.21
CA HIS A 4 -18.01 -1.64 -13.33
C HIS A 4 -18.08 -0.17 -12.91
N MET A 5 -17.98 0.13 -11.61
CA MET A 5 -18.01 1.51 -11.10
C MET A 5 -16.87 2.34 -11.69
N ASP A 6 -15.76 1.68 -12.00
CA ASP A 6 -14.65 2.27 -12.72
C ASP A 6 -15.00 2.79 -14.10
N LEU A 7 -15.66 1.97 -14.90
CA LEU A 7 -16.14 2.42 -16.19
C LEU A 7 -17.22 3.51 -16.06
N ILE A 8 -18.07 3.45 -15.04
CA ILE A 8 -19.14 4.44 -14.86
C ILE A 8 -18.57 5.82 -14.59
N TYR A 9 -17.67 5.94 -13.61
CA TYR A 9 -17.07 7.24 -13.26
C TYR A 9 -16.10 7.72 -14.32
N GLU A 10 -15.32 6.83 -14.94
CA GLU A 10 -14.43 7.17 -16.06
C GLU A 10 -15.19 7.75 -17.25
N ASN A 11 -16.43 7.30 -17.50
CA ASN A 11 -17.27 7.80 -18.58
C ASN A 11 -18.31 8.82 -18.11
N SER A 12 -18.24 9.29 -16.86
CA SER A 12 -19.16 10.29 -16.33
C SER A 12 -18.74 11.69 -16.75
N PHE A 13 -19.69 12.48 -17.25
CA PHE A 13 -19.43 13.89 -17.57
C PHE A 13 -19.23 14.75 -16.31
N ALA A 14 -19.94 14.42 -15.23
CA ALA A 14 -19.81 15.06 -13.94
C ALA A 14 -20.31 14.14 -12.83
N THR A 15 -19.64 14.17 -11.67
CA THR A 15 -20.09 13.48 -10.45
C THR A 15 -20.51 14.50 -9.41
N ILE A 16 -21.76 14.39 -8.94
CA ILE A 16 -22.29 15.23 -7.87
C ILE A 16 -22.23 14.42 -6.57
N VAL A 17 -21.50 14.93 -5.59
CA VAL A 17 -21.32 14.26 -4.29
C VAL A 17 -22.01 15.04 -3.17
N ALA A 18 -22.71 14.31 -2.30
CA ALA A 18 -23.32 14.86 -1.10
C ALA A 18 -22.33 14.80 0.06
N LEU A 19 -21.81 15.95 0.50
CA LEU A 19 -20.84 16.03 1.60
C LEU A 19 -21.48 16.25 2.97
N TYR A 20 -22.79 16.53 3.00
CA TYR A 20 -23.50 16.98 4.20
C TYR A 20 -23.99 15.84 5.09
N SER A 21 -24.38 14.70 4.51
CA SER A 21 -25.02 13.61 5.24
C SER A 21 -24.07 12.47 5.58
N ASP A 22 -24.39 11.77 6.66
CA ASP A 22 -23.71 10.54 7.07
C ASP A 22 -24.31 9.29 6.42
N ASP A 23 -25.45 9.40 5.75
CA ASP A 23 -26.12 8.31 5.04
C ASP A 23 -26.76 8.81 3.72
N ASP A 24 -27.18 7.84 2.93
CA ASP A 24 -27.87 8.01 1.65
C ASP A 24 -29.36 8.36 1.81
N GLU A 25 -29.93 8.21 3.01
CA GLU A 25 -31.35 8.44 3.32
C GLU A 25 -31.65 9.88 3.74
N SER A 26 -30.65 10.65 4.17
CA SER A 26 -30.79 12.01 4.70
C SER A 26 -31.29 13.05 3.68
N GLY A 27 -31.18 12.75 2.38
CA GLY A 27 -31.47 13.70 1.30
C GLY A 27 -30.51 14.91 1.26
N LEU A 28 -30.78 15.85 0.36
CA LEU A 28 -29.93 17.04 0.17
C LEU A 28 -30.47 18.23 0.97
N ALA A 29 -29.61 18.88 1.76
CA ALA A 29 -29.98 20.06 2.53
C ALA A 29 -30.54 21.19 1.63
N GLY A 30 -31.77 21.59 1.91
CA GLY A 30 -32.53 22.58 1.13
C GLY A 30 -33.28 22.03 -0.08
N VAL A 31 -33.39 20.71 -0.20
CA VAL A 31 -34.21 20.03 -1.21
C VAL A 31 -35.37 19.33 -0.49
N SER A 32 -36.60 19.58 -0.96
CA SER A 32 -37.82 18.99 -0.39
C SER A 32 -37.96 19.26 1.11
N SER A 33 -38.05 18.22 1.94
CA SER A 33 -38.25 18.28 3.39
C SER A 33 -36.97 18.48 4.21
N THR A 34 -35.79 18.33 3.61
CA THR A 34 -34.53 18.46 4.33
C THR A 34 -34.15 19.95 4.42
N ALA A 35 -34.23 20.54 5.62
CA ALA A 35 -33.90 21.94 5.84
C ALA A 35 -32.39 22.22 5.74
N ARG A 36 -31.99 23.43 5.33
CA ARG A 36 -30.58 23.86 5.38
C ARG A 36 -30.19 24.25 6.80
N THR A 37 -28.95 23.95 7.20
CA THR A 37 -28.38 24.53 8.42
C THR A 37 -28.31 26.06 8.28
N PRO A 38 -28.92 26.84 9.18
CA PRO A 38 -28.92 28.29 9.09
C PRO A 38 -27.52 28.85 9.36
N GLN A 39 -27.08 29.78 8.51
CA GLN A 39 -25.83 30.50 8.71
C GLN A 39 -26.00 31.49 9.88
N LEU A 40 -25.07 31.45 10.83
CA LEU A 40 -25.06 32.37 11.97
C LEU A 40 -25.02 33.81 11.45
N CYS A 41 -26.03 34.60 11.81
CA CYS A 41 -26.14 35.99 11.43
C CYS A 41 -26.43 36.85 12.65
N PHE A 42 -25.58 37.85 12.88
CA PHE A 42 -25.74 38.84 13.92
C PHE A 42 -26.12 40.18 13.28
N LYS A 43 -27.32 40.67 13.61
CA LYS A 43 -27.82 41.97 13.14
C LYS A 43 -27.34 43.07 14.09
N THR A 44 -26.77 44.14 13.54
CA THR A 44 -26.43 45.38 14.24
C THR A 44 -27.21 46.56 13.65
N GLU A 45 -27.22 47.71 14.31
CA GLU A 45 -27.85 48.93 13.77
C GLU A 45 -27.22 49.38 12.45
N ASN A 46 -25.94 49.04 12.23
CA ASN A 46 -25.15 49.46 11.07
C ASN A 46 -25.01 48.36 10.00
N GLY A 47 -25.67 47.20 10.15
CA GLY A 47 -25.62 46.15 9.15
C GLY A 47 -25.79 44.73 9.70
N ARG A 48 -25.31 43.75 8.92
CA ARG A 48 -25.37 42.33 9.27
C ARG A 48 -23.97 41.74 9.22
N LEU A 49 -23.55 41.15 10.33
CA LEU A 49 -22.41 40.24 10.36
C LEU A 49 -22.94 38.83 10.07
N ILE A 50 -22.31 38.15 9.13
CA ILE A 50 -22.68 36.80 8.74
C ILE A 50 -21.43 35.95 8.92
N SER A 51 -21.55 34.84 9.66
CA SER A 51 -20.46 33.88 9.85
C SER A 51 -20.08 33.32 8.49
N THR A 52 -18.81 33.42 8.10
CA THR A 52 -18.31 32.81 6.88
C THR A 52 -18.49 31.31 6.93
N CYS A 53 -18.93 30.69 5.83
CA CYS A 53 -18.95 29.24 5.72
C CYS A 53 -17.53 28.67 5.96
N PRO A 54 -17.41 27.45 6.51
CA PRO A 54 -16.12 26.78 6.59
C PRO A 54 -15.49 26.68 5.19
N PRO A 55 -14.15 26.74 5.08
CA PRO A 55 -13.47 26.47 3.82
C PRO A 55 -13.93 25.12 3.25
N ILE A 56 -14.12 25.06 1.92
CA ILE A 56 -14.57 23.83 1.26
C ILE A 56 -13.65 22.64 1.53
N SER A 57 -12.34 22.91 1.65
CA SER A 57 -11.33 21.92 2.02
C SER A 57 -11.59 21.30 3.38
N THR A 58 -12.04 22.09 4.36
CA THR A 58 -12.43 21.59 5.68
C THR A 58 -13.64 20.69 5.58
N ILE A 59 -14.69 21.12 4.87
CA ILE A 59 -15.93 20.34 4.69
C ILE A 59 -15.64 18.99 4.03
N ILE A 60 -14.83 18.97 2.97
CA ILE A 60 -14.40 17.74 2.30
C ILE A 60 -13.61 16.86 3.26
N SER A 61 -12.57 17.42 3.92
CA SER A 61 -11.67 16.67 4.77
C SER A 61 -12.36 15.99 5.96
N THR A 62 -13.43 16.59 6.49
CA THR A 62 -14.18 16.05 7.64
C THR A 62 -15.42 15.27 7.23
N SER A 63 -15.76 15.21 5.94
CA SER A 63 -16.95 14.50 5.46
C SER A 63 -16.79 12.98 5.57
N LYS A 64 -17.88 12.27 5.86
CA LYS A 64 -17.92 10.80 5.77
C LYS A 64 -17.67 10.31 4.34
N TRP A 65 -18.03 11.10 3.34
CA TRP A 65 -17.68 10.81 1.95
C TRP A 65 -16.17 10.60 1.80
N ASN A 66 -15.32 11.48 2.34
CA ASN A 66 -13.87 11.38 2.18
C ASN A 66 -13.21 10.24 2.99
N THR A 67 -13.94 9.63 3.94
CA THR A 67 -13.43 8.52 4.75
C THR A 67 -13.75 7.14 4.18
N ARG A 68 -14.60 7.04 3.14
CA ARG A 68 -14.98 5.77 2.50
C ARG A 68 -14.01 5.39 1.38
N GLY A 69 -13.65 4.11 1.28
CA GLY A 69 -12.73 3.62 0.25
C GLY A 69 -13.27 3.82 -1.18
N TRP A 70 -14.55 3.47 -1.40
CA TRP A 70 -15.21 3.57 -2.70
C TRP A 70 -15.26 4.99 -3.29
N THR A 71 -15.36 6.02 -2.45
CA THR A 71 -15.43 7.41 -2.91
C THR A 71 -14.08 7.95 -3.39
N TYR A 72 -12.99 7.19 -3.20
CA TYR A 72 -11.70 7.58 -3.75
C TYR A 72 -11.77 7.59 -5.27
N GLN A 73 -12.42 6.59 -5.85
CA GLN A 73 -12.69 6.49 -7.28
C GLN A 73 -13.48 7.70 -7.80
N GLU A 74 -14.53 8.11 -7.07
CA GLU A 74 -15.34 9.28 -7.39
C GLU A 74 -14.50 10.57 -7.47
N ALA A 75 -13.62 10.76 -6.48
CA ALA A 75 -12.75 11.91 -6.36
C ALA A 75 -11.70 12.00 -7.49
N THR A 76 -11.16 10.86 -7.91
CA THR A 76 -10.03 10.80 -8.85
C THR A 76 -10.46 10.70 -10.31
N TRP A 77 -11.68 10.24 -10.60
CA TRP A 77 -12.12 9.92 -11.98
C TRP A 77 -13.13 10.86 -12.59
N SER A 78 -13.68 11.79 -11.80
CA SER A 78 -14.51 12.85 -12.36
C SER A 78 -13.60 13.84 -13.08
N GLU A 79 -13.71 13.92 -14.41
CA GLU A 79 -12.93 14.86 -15.21
C GLU A 79 -13.27 16.29 -14.75
N ALA A 80 -12.23 17.08 -14.42
CA ALA A 80 -12.37 18.51 -14.22
C ALA A 80 -13.05 19.09 -15.46
N VAL A 81 -14.22 19.73 -15.29
CA VAL A 81 -15.11 20.12 -16.39
C VAL A 81 -14.29 20.84 -17.47
N PRO A 82 -14.19 20.31 -18.70
CA PRO A 82 -13.43 20.95 -19.75
C PRO A 82 -14.21 22.18 -20.23
N PHE A 83 -13.93 23.38 -19.71
CA PHE A 83 -14.51 24.59 -20.26
C PHE A 83 -13.78 25.90 -19.94
N ASP A 84 -13.96 26.84 -20.86
CA ASP A 84 -13.44 28.21 -20.92
C ASP A 84 -13.45 28.94 -19.55
N PRO A 85 -12.29 29.35 -19.01
CA PRO A 85 -12.15 30.06 -17.73
C PRO A 85 -13.00 31.34 -17.61
N ALA A 86 -13.49 31.89 -18.72
CA ALA A 86 -14.29 33.11 -18.73
C ALA A 86 -15.78 32.90 -18.38
N ALA A 87 -16.28 31.65 -18.28
CA ALA A 87 -17.72 31.39 -18.31
C ALA A 87 -18.45 31.40 -16.95
N SER A 88 -17.82 31.08 -15.81
CA SER A 88 -18.46 31.20 -14.49
C SER A 88 -17.51 31.03 -13.29
N THR A 89 -17.82 31.68 -12.16
CA THR A 89 -17.15 31.52 -10.86
C THR A 89 -17.27 30.10 -10.28
N LEU A 90 -18.33 29.36 -10.65
CA LEU A 90 -18.51 27.96 -10.26
C LEU A 90 -17.48 27.07 -10.95
N ALA A 91 -17.19 27.31 -12.23
CA ALA A 91 -16.19 26.56 -12.98
C ALA A 91 -14.76 26.82 -12.45
N GLU A 92 -14.45 28.06 -12.08
CA GLU A 92 -13.16 28.41 -11.45
C GLU A 92 -12.97 27.70 -10.10
N LEU A 93 -14.04 27.56 -9.31
CA LEU A 93 -14.03 26.83 -8.05
C LEU A 93 -13.83 25.31 -8.26
N LEU A 94 -14.58 24.73 -9.21
CA LEU A 94 -14.57 23.28 -9.50
C LEU A 94 -13.25 22.82 -10.13
N ASN A 95 -12.58 23.68 -10.90
CA ASN A 95 -11.28 23.39 -11.51
C ASN A 95 -10.10 23.97 -10.70
N SER A 96 -10.32 24.35 -9.43
CA SER A 96 -9.26 24.92 -8.62
C SER A 96 -8.31 23.82 -8.12
N SER A 97 -7.00 24.06 -8.26
CA SER A 97 -5.96 23.23 -7.65
C SER A 97 -6.07 23.13 -6.12
N GLN A 98 -6.85 24.04 -5.50
CA GLN A 98 -7.22 23.96 -4.09
C GLN A 98 -8.27 22.87 -3.82
N LEU A 99 -9.24 22.67 -4.71
CA LEU A 99 -10.23 21.60 -4.62
C LEU A 99 -9.56 20.24 -4.85
N ASP A 100 -8.74 20.12 -5.89
CA ASP A 100 -7.96 18.91 -6.16
C ASP A 100 -6.95 18.63 -5.03
N GLY A 101 -6.27 19.67 -4.55
CA GLY A 101 -5.38 19.57 -3.40
C GLY A 101 -6.10 19.19 -2.11
N ALA A 102 -7.38 19.53 -1.95
CA ALA A 102 -8.19 19.14 -0.80
C ALA A 102 -8.80 17.73 -0.93
N LEU A 103 -9.17 17.32 -2.15
CA LEU A 103 -9.77 16.02 -2.46
C LEU A 103 -8.72 14.91 -2.53
N LEU A 104 -7.61 15.20 -3.19
CA LEU A 104 -6.60 14.24 -3.56
C LEU A 104 -5.26 14.50 -2.86
N GLY A 105 -5.01 15.71 -2.33
CA GLY A 105 -3.74 16.13 -1.71
C GLY A 105 -2.78 16.79 -2.71
N MET A 106 -2.04 17.84 -2.34
CA MET A 106 -1.16 18.58 -3.28
C MET A 106 -0.18 17.69 -4.06
N ASP A 107 0.31 16.59 -3.47
CA ASP A 107 1.25 15.68 -4.16
C ASP A 107 0.62 14.83 -5.29
N SER A 108 -0.71 14.77 -5.37
CA SER A 108 -1.43 14.04 -6.45
C SER A 108 -1.54 14.86 -7.74
N LEU A 109 -1.33 16.18 -7.67
CA LEU A 109 -1.39 17.10 -8.80
C LEU A 109 -0.19 16.97 -9.74
N TRP A 110 0.86 16.28 -9.30
CA TRP A 110 2.03 15.95 -10.10
C TRP A 110 1.97 14.45 -10.43
N GLY A 111 1.44 14.15 -11.61
CA GLY A 111 1.14 12.84 -12.21
C GLY A 111 1.83 11.56 -11.69
N ASN A 112 1.11 10.44 -11.85
CA ASN A 112 1.60 9.04 -11.83
C ASN A 112 1.97 8.39 -10.48
N ASN A 113 1.57 8.93 -9.33
CA ASN A 113 1.98 8.37 -8.04
C ASN A 113 1.07 7.25 -7.50
N HIS A 114 1.06 6.09 -8.17
CA HIS A 114 0.42 4.84 -7.71
C HIS A 114 0.63 4.57 -6.21
N PHE A 115 1.83 4.84 -5.71
CA PHE A 115 2.21 4.61 -4.32
C PHE A 115 1.61 5.63 -3.34
N SER A 116 1.51 6.92 -3.72
CA SER A 116 0.85 7.93 -2.88
C SER A 116 -0.65 7.68 -2.80
N ASP A 117 -1.25 7.28 -3.92
CA ASP A 117 -2.68 6.98 -3.99
C ASP A 117 -3.01 5.78 -3.11
N ARG A 118 -2.18 4.72 -3.15
CA ARG A 118 -2.31 3.58 -2.24
C ARG A 118 -2.22 3.99 -0.77
N SER A 119 -1.26 4.83 -0.40
CA SER A 119 -1.10 5.29 0.99
C SER A 119 -2.31 6.08 1.47
N ARG A 120 -2.87 6.96 0.64
CA ARG A 120 -4.09 7.71 0.96
C ARG A 120 -5.33 6.82 1.01
N TYR A 121 -5.43 5.88 0.08
CA TYR A 121 -6.54 4.95 -0.06
C TYR A 121 -6.64 3.96 1.10
N THR A 122 -5.52 3.42 1.55
CA THR A 122 -5.48 2.43 2.65
C THR A 122 -5.83 2.99 4.03
N LYS A 123 -5.92 4.32 4.17
CA LYS A 123 -6.47 4.99 5.37
C LYS A 123 -7.99 4.93 5.46
N ARG A 124 -8.63 4.67 4.33
CA ARG A 124 -10.08 4.77 4.22
C ARG A 124 -10.74 3.51 4.73
N THR A 125 -11.99 3.67 5.12
CA THR A 125 -12.85 2.63 5.67
C THR A 125 -13.62 1.92 4.57
N PHE A 126 -13.77 0.60 4.69
CA PHE A 126 -14.53 -0.24 3.76
C PHE A 126 -15.75 -0.82 4.47
N THR A 127 -16.89 -0.87 3.77
CA THR A 127 -18.05 -1.62 4.25
C THR A 127 -17.79 -3.13 4.15
N TYR A 128 -17.11 -3.53 3.07
CA TYR A 128 -16.72 -4.90 2.78
C TYR A 128 -15.23 -4.93 2.45
N GLU A 129 -14.43 -5.58 3.30
CA GLU A 129 -12.98 -5.61 3.15
C GLU A 129 -12.54 -6.37 1.88
N GLU A 130 -13.37 -7.29 1.36
CA GLU A 130 -13.15 -7.97 0.07
C GLU A 130 -13.17 -7.01 -1.14
N GLU A 131 -13.69 -5.80 -0.97
CA GLU A 131 -13.80 -4.81 -2.05
C GLU A 131 -12.57 -3.93 -2.17
N VAL A 132 -11.61 -4.01 -1.25
CA VAL A 132 -10.42 -3.13 -1.22
C VAL A 132 -9.66 -3.08 -2.54
N LEU A 133 -9.49 -4.21 -3.23
CA LEU A 133 -8.81 -4.22 -4.52
C LEU A 133 -9.71 -3.70 -5.63
N ARG A 134 -11.00 -4.07 -5.63
CA ARG A 134 -11.98 -3.62 -6.65
C ARG A 134 -12.14 -2.10 -6.62
N ALA A 135 -12.23 -1.52 -5.43
CA ALA A 135 -12.29 -0.09 -5.22
C ALA A 135 -10.93 0.62 -5.51
N PHE A 136 -9.84 -0.12 -5.74
CA PHE A 136 -8.57 0.45 -6.21
C PHE A 136 -8.33 0.25 -7.72
N LYS A 137 -9.16 -0.55 -8.42
CA LYS A 137 -8.85 -1.03 -9.78
C LYS A 137 -8.64 0.05 -10.82
N GLY A 138 -9.46 1.10 -10.89
CA GLY A 138 -9.23 2.10 -11.94
C GLY A 138 -8.03 3.02 -11.67
N ILE A 139 -7.49 3.09 -10.44
CA ILE A 139 -6.19 3.72 -10.18
C ILE A 139 -5.11 2.87 -10.85
N LEU A 140 -5.18 1.55 -10.70
CA LEU A 140 -4.30 0.60 -11.40
C LEU A 140 -4.43 0.70 -12.93
N ARG A 141 -5.63 0.97 -13.46
CA ARG A 141 -5.84 1.15 -14.91
C ARG A 141 -5.14 2.38 -15.48
N ARG A 142 -5.19 3.50 -14.74
CA ARG A 142 -4.54 4.76 -15.14
C ARG A 142 -3.06 4.80 -14.84
N SER A 143 -2.61 4.02 -13.88
CA SER A 143 -1.20 3.92 -13.51
C SER A 143 -0.33 3.56 -14.72
N ASN A 144 0.89 4.11 -14.75
CA ASN A 144 1.89 3.67 -15.71
C ASN A 144 2.38 2.24 -15.41
N PHE A 145 1.95 1.62 -14.32
CA PHE A 145 2.40 0.29 -13.94
C PHE A 145 1.54 -0.83 -14.52
N ILE A 146 2.22 -1.89 -14.95
CA ILE A 146 1.64 -3.23 -14.95
C ILE A 146 1.63 -3.73 -13.51
N SER A 147 0.49 -4.22 -13.03
CA SER A 147 0.30 -4.66 -11.65
C SER A 147 -0.44 -5.99 -11.57
N ILE A 148 -0.25 -6.71 -10.47
CA ILE A 148 -1.01 -7.92 -10.13
C ILE A 148 -1.39 -7.91 -8.66
N TRP A 149 -2.66 -8.22 -8.34
CA TRP A 149 -3.18 -8.14 -6.97
C TRP A 149 -2.87 -6.79 -6.31
N GLY A 150 -2.86 -5.70 -7.08
CA GLY A 150 -2.49 -4.35 -6.64
C GLY A 150 -0.99 -4.07 -6.47
N VAL A 151 -0.11 -5.08 -6.58
CA VAL A 151 1.34 -4.92 -6.49
C VAL A 151 1.90 -4.49 -7.85
N PRO A 152 2.60 -3.35 -7.95
CA PRO A 152 3.21 -2.91 -9.19
C PRO A 152 4.39 -3.81 -9.56
N ILE A 153 4.56 -4.07 -10.86
CA ILE A 153 5.62 -4.90 -11.43
C ILE A 153 6.58 -4.02 -12.20
N VAL A 154 6.16 -3.47 -13.34
CA VAL A 154 7.02 -2.72 -14.25
C VAL A 154 6.25 -1.50 -14.77
N PRO A 155 6.85 -0.30 -14.85
CA PRO A 155 6.25 0.78 -15.61
C PRO A 155 6.17 0.39 -17.10
N LYS A 156 5.14 0.86 -17.82
CA LYS A 156 5.00 0.63 -19.26
C LYS A 156 6.23 1.17 -19.97
N HIS A 157 6.64 0.50 -21.05
CA HIS A 157 7.76 0.90 -21.90
C HIS A 157 9.15 0.92 -21.22
N SER A 158 9.25 0.60 -19.93
CA SER A 158 10.53 0.47 -19.22
C SER A 158 11.24 -0.84 -19.54
N ASN A 159 12.57 -0.77 -19.62
CA ASN A 159 13.44 -1.93 -19.74
C ASN A 159 13.90 -2.41 -18.36
N LEU A 160 12.96 -2.84 -17.54
CA LEU A 160 13.20 -3.34 -16.18
C LEU A 160 12.83 -4.84 -16.13
N ASP A 161 13.74 -5.66 -15.57
CA ASP A 161 13.44 -7.08 -15.31
C ASP A 161 12.16 -7.18 -14.45
N PRO A 162 11.11 -7.89 -14.91
CA PRO A 162 9.86 -8.02 -14.18
C PRO A 162 9.99 -8.55 -12.75
N ASN A 163 10.96 -9.42 -12.49
CA ASN A 163 11.18 -9.96 -11.15
C ASN A 163 11.79 -8.91 -10.22
N THR A 164 12.74 -8.13 -10.71
CA THR A 164 13.29 -7.00 -9.96
C THR A 164 12.21 -5.96 -9.69
N GLY A 165 11.42 -5.62 -10.70
CA GLY A 165 10.30 -4.70 -10.56
C GLY A 165 9.25 -5.19 -9.55
N PHE A 166 8.85 -6.46 -9.64
CA PHE A 166 7.94 -7.06 -8.66
C PHE A 166 8.51 -7.08 -7.23
N ALA A 167 9.82 -7.33 -7.08
CA ALA A 167 10.49 -7.24 -5.79
C ALA A 167 10.44 -5.82 -5.21
N LEU A 168 10.64 -4.79 -6.05
CA LEU A 168 10.49 -3.38 -5.66
C LEU A 168 9.04 -3.05 -5.28
N GLY A 169 8.07 -3.58 -6.02
CA GLY A 169 6.65 -3.44 -5.71
C GLY A 169 6.24 -4.05 -4.37
N GLN A 170 6.98 -5.04 -3.87
CA GLN A 170 6.80 -5.67 -2.56
C GLN A 170 7.50 -4.94 -1.40
N LEU A 171 8.08 -3.76 -1.61
CA LEU A 171 8.71 -2.98 -0.54
C LEU A 171 7.72 -2.12 0.26
N TRP A 172 6.45 -2.47 0.21
CA TRP A 172 5.44 -1.86 1.06
C TRP A 172 5.63 -2.31 2.52
N ILE A 173 5.35 -1.40 3.45
CA ILE A 173 5.45 -1.61 4.90
C ILE A 173 4.23 -1.01 5.60
N ARG A 174 3.89 -1.56 6.77
CA ARG A 174 2.99 -0.89 7.70
C ARG A 174 3.77 0.19 8.45
N ARG A 175 3.21 1.40 8.59
CA ARG A 175 3.85 2.40 9.46
C ARG A 175 3.73 1.98 10.93
N PRO A 176 4.85 1.83 11.65
CA PRO A 176 4.78 1.53 13.07
C PRO A 176 4.22 2.70 13.86
N GLY A 177 3.35 2.42 14.84
CA GLY A 177 2.68 3.44 15.66
C GLY A 177 3.66 4.39 16.37
N TRP A 178 4.82 3.89 16.80
CA TRP A 178 5.86 4.70 17.45
C TRP A 178 6.56 5.71 16.54
N THR A 179 6.46 5.57 15.22
CA THR A 179 7.00 6.58 14.27
C THR A 179 6.10 7.80 14.16
N ILE A 180 4.86 7.72 14.65
CA ILE A 180 3.90 8.82 14.68
C ILE A 180 4.12 9.59 15.97
N ARG A 181 4.29 10.92 15.85
CA ARG A 181 4.42 11.79 17.02
C ARG A 181 3.19 11.61 17.93
N PRO A 182 3.35 11.53 19.27
CA PRO A 182 2.23 11.24 20.17
C PRO A 182 1.02 12.16 19.98
N HIS A 183 1.23 13.46 19.70
CA HIS A 183 0.16 14.44 19.48
C HIS A 183 -0.52 14.36 18.10
N LEU A 184 0.00 13.53 17.19
CA LEU A 184 -0.59 13.23 15.88
C LEU A 184 -1.25 11.84 15.84
N ARG A 185 -1.21 11.08 16.95
CA ARG A 185 -1.91 9.80 17.04
C ARG A 185 -3.40 10.09 17.15
N THR A 186 -4.17 9.76 16.12
CA THR A 186 -5.63 9.81 16.18
C THR A 186 -6.15 8.70 17.09
N SER A 187 -7.19 8.99 17.89
CA SER A 187 -7.82 8.04 18.83
C SER A 187 -8.47 6.82 18.16
N SER A 188 -8.61 6.84 16.83
CA SER A 188 -8.97 5.69 16.01
C SER A 188 -7.72 4.86 15.72
N THR A 189 -7.26 4.09 16.70
CA THR A 189 -6.31 3.00 16.47
C THR A 189 -7.03 1.91 15.68
N THR A 190 -6.95 1.97 14.35
CA THR A 190 -7.29 0.82 13.50
C THR A 190 -6.33 -0.30 13.89
N LEU A 191 -6.85 -1.29 14.61
CA LEU A 191 -6.17 -2.56 14.85
C LEU A 191 -5.69 -3.08 13.48
N SER A 192 -4.39 -3.35 13.39
CA SER A 192 -3.79 -3.86 12.17
C SER A 192 -4.23 -5.30 11.97
N ALA A 193 -5.16 -5.54 11.04
CA ALA A 193 -5.72 -6.85 10.81
C ALA A 193 -5.32 -7.43 9.45
N ARG A 194 -5.31 -8.76 9.37
CA ARG A 194 -5.07 -9.52 8.15
C ARG A 194 -6.38 -9.77 7.39
N ARG A 195 -6.46 -9.40 6.11
CA ARG A 195 -7.58 -9.76 5.21
C ARG A 195 -7.41 -11.13 4.58
N CYS A 196 -8.08 -12.15 5.12
CA CYS A 196 -7.85 -13.54 4.70
C CYS A 196 -8.08 -13.82 3.20
N ASP A 197 -8.95 -13.05 2.53
CA ASP A 197 -9.28 -13.28 1.10
C ASP A 197 -8.20 -12.83 0.11
N PHE A 198 -7.11 -12.22 0.57
CA PHE A 198 -6.03 -11.69 -0.27
C PHE A 198 -4.71 -12.41 -0.04
N PRO A 199 -3.81 -12.49 -1.03
CA PRO A 199 -2.49 -13.09 -0.87
C PRO A 199 -1.60 -12.32 0.12
N THR A 200 -0.82 -13.02 0.95
CA THR A 200 0.10 -12.43 1.95
C THR A 200 1.18 -11.54 1.35
N TRP A 201 1.51 -11.75 0.07
CA TRP A 201 2.51 -10.98 -0.67
C TRP A 201 1.95 -9.69 -1.31
N SER A 202 0.63 -9.46 -1.24
CA SER A 202 0.01 -8.20 -1.64
C SER A 202 -0.24 -7.28 -0.44
N TRP A 203 -0.17 -5.96 -0.65
CA TRP A 203 -0.55 -4.99 0.38
C TRP A 203 -2.06 -5.02 0.68
N THR A 204 -2.89 -5.50 -0.25
CA THR A 204 -4.35 -5.65 -0.07
C THR A 204 -4.69 -6.60 1.08
N SER A 205 -3.72 -7.42 1.47
CA SER A 205 -3.75 -8.36 2.58
C SER A 205 -3.84 -7.68 3.96
N LEU A 206 -3.62 -6.36 4.05
CA LEU A 206 -3.46 -5.62 5.31
C LEU A 206 -4.52 -4.53 5.52
N VAL A 207 -5.20 -4.57 6.66
CA VAL A 207 -6.07 -3.48 7.15
C VAL A 207 -5.22 -2.50 7.98
N ALA A 208 -4.44 -1.67 7.30
CA ALA A 208 -3.68 -0.59 7.91
C ALA A 208 -3.27 0.43 6.84
N GLU A 209 -2.73 1.57 7.28
CA GLU A 209 -2.08 2.48 6.36
C GLU A 209 -0.78 1.86 5.80
N VAL A 210 -0.77 1.66 4.49
CA VAL A 210 0.36 1.07 3.76
C VAL A 210 1.25 2.16 3.21
N TYR A 211 2.52 2.08 3.54
CA TYR A 211 3.55 3.01 3.07
C TYR A 211 4.51 2.30 2.12
N GLN A 212 5.19 3.11 1.33
CA GLN A 212 6.38 2.71 0.61
C GLN A 212 7.51 3.61 1.13
N ASP A 213 8.67 3.03 1.46
CA ASP A 213 9.85 3.87 1.70
C ASP A 213 10.16 4.62 0.40
N THR A 214 10.24 5.95 0.44
CA THR A 214 10.57 6.78 -0.73
C THR A 214 12.01 7.23 -0.61
N TYR A 215 12.84 6.86 -1.58
CA TYR A 215 14.21 7.34 -1.69
C TYR A 215 14.26 8.36 -2.84
N GLY A 216 14.99 9.47 -2.66
CA GLY A 216 14.84 10.67 -3.49
C GLY A 216 14.78 10.43 -5.01
N PRO A 217 14.15 11.34 -5.78
CA PRO A 217 13.78 11.12 -7.20
C PRO A 217 14.99 10.89 -8.13
N GLN A 218 16.19 11.24 -7.67
CA GLN A 218 17.45 11.02 -8.38
C GLN A 218 17.93 9.56 -8.30
N SER A 219 17.38 8.76 -7.38
CA SER A 219 17.66 7.34 -7.27
C SER A 219 16.83 6.56 -8.27
N SER A 220 17.37 5.45 -8.72
CA SER A 220 16.72 4.50 -9.62
C SER A 220 15.39 4.04 -9.01
N TYR A 221 15.37 3.71 -7.70
CA TYR A 221 14.12 3.38 -7.02
C TYR A 221 13.14 4.54 -6.87
N GLY A 222 13.62 5.78 -6.72
CA GLY A 222 12.79 6.97 -6.82
C GLY A 222 12.12 7.08 -8.18
N GLN A 223 12.88 6.91 -9.27
CA GLN A 223 12.37 6.88 -10.64
C GLN A 223 11.35 5.74 -10.85
N TYR A 224 11.59 4.57 -10.26
CA TYR A 224 10.62 3.48 -10.23
C TYR A 224 9.34 3.96 -9.53
N VAL A 225 9.40 4.47 -8.30
CA VAL A 225 8.22 4.93 -7.56
C VAL A 225 7.41 5.99 -8.33
N ASP A 226 8.09 6.90 -9.03
CA ASP A 226 7.49 7.95 -9.86
C ASP A 226 6.89 7.41 -11.18
N GLY A 227 7.10 6.13 -11.49
CA GLY A 227 6.61 5.48 -12.71
C GLY A 227 7.24 6.03 -13.98
N ILE A 228 8.45 6.62 -13.87
CA ILE A 228 9.24 7.12 -15.00
C ILE A 228 9.83 5.92 -15.75
N ASP A 229 10.07 6.06 -17.06
CA ASP A 229 10.76 5.02 -17.82
C ASP A 229 12.16 4.79 -17.24
N VAL A 230 12.39 3.59 -16.71
CA VAL A 230 13.68 3.24 -16.10
C VAL A 230 14.37 2.11 -16.85
N ASP A 231 15.66 2.27 -17.08
CA ASP A 231 16.56 1.26 -17.63
C ASP A 231 17.35 0.62 -16.48
N PHE A 232 16.83 -0.50 -15.97
CA PHE A 232 17.39 -1.22 -14.83
C PHE A 232 17.87 -2.60 -15.28
N PRO A 233 19.17 -2.80 -15.50
CA PRO A 233 19.53 -3.91 -16.37
C PRO A 233 19.62 -5.28 -15.68
N HIS A 234 19.66 -5.43 -14.35
CA HIS A 234 20.06 -6.71 -13.74
C HIS A 234 19.30 -7.17 -12.49
N ASN A 235 18.80 -8.42 -12.54
CA ASN A 235 18.32 -9.19 -11.41
C ASN A 235 19.50 -9.86 -10.67
N ASP A 236 20.27 -9.04 -9.96
CA ASP A 236 21.47 -9.43 -9.22
C ASP A 236 21.19 -10.36 -8.02
N ALA A 237 19.95 -10.35 -7.52
CA ALA A 237 19.46 -11.30 -6.52
C ALA A 237 19.06 -12.65 -7.13
N GLN A 238 19.00 -12.73 -8.47
CA GLN A 238 18.52 -13.88 -9.23
C GLN A 238 17.14 -14.36 -8.78
N ILE A 239 16.31 -13.50 -8.21
CA ILE A 239 14.98 -13.87 -7.70
C ILE A 239 14.02 -14.09 -8.87
N LYS A 240 13.22 -15.14 -8.82
CA LYS A 240 12.22 -15.43 -9.85
C LYS A 240 10.85 -15.60 -9.24
N PHE A 241 9.87 -15.04 -9.93
CA PHE A 241 8.47 -15.12 -9.57
C PHE A 241 7.69 -15.79 -10.71
N SER A 242 6.78 -16.67 -10.34
CA SER A 242 5.86 -17.30 -11.28
C SER A 242 4.50 -17.49 -10.64
N LEU A 243 3.47 -17.51 -11.48
CA LEU A 243 2.09 -17.68 -11.06
C LEU A 243 1.54 -18.96 -11.67
N TYR A 244 0.52 -19.54 -11.03
CA TYR A 244 -0.21 -20.67 -11.58
C TYR A 244 -1.52 -20.19 -12.18
N PHE A 245 -1.76 -20.61 -13.42
CA PHE A 245 -3.06 -20.51 -14.07
C PHE A 245 -3.58 -21.91 -14.37
N SER A 246 -4.83 -22.02 -14.81
CA SER A 246 -5.47 -23.28 -15.22
C SER A 246 -4.59 -24.13 -16.14
N ASP A 247 -3.79 -23.46 -16.97
CA ASP A 247 -2.97 -24.07 -18.02
C ASP A 247 -1.51 -24.34 -17.61
N GLY A 248 -1.13 -24.04 -16.36
CA GLY A 248 0.19 -24.33 -15.79
C GLY A 248 0.90 -23.14 -15.15
N GLN A 249 2.20 -23.32 -14.86
CA GLN A 249 3.07 -22.27 -14.32
C GLN A 249 3.44 -21.28 -15.45
N VAL A 250 3.24 -19.99 -15.19
CA VAL A 250 3.59 -18.91 -16.12
C VAL A 250 4.55 -17.92 -15.44
N SER A 251 5.62 -17.53 -16.13
CA SER A 251 6.58 -16.55 -15.62
C SER A 251 6.00 -15.14 -15.68
N LEU A 252 6.50 -14.22 -14.84
CA LEU A 252 6.08 -12.81 -14.93
C LEU A 252 6.40 -12.19 -16.30
N GLN A 253 7.52 -12.59 -16.91
CA GLN A 253 7.92 -12.08 -18.23
C GLN A 253 6.92 -12.50 -19.31
N ASP A 254 6.51 -13.77 -19.31
CA ASP A 254 5.54 -14.28 -20.29
C ASP A 254 4.17 -13.63 -20.09
N LEU A 255 3.75 -13.40 -18.84
CA LEU A 255 2.49 -12.71 -18.53
C LEU A 255 2.46 -11.28 -19.03
N ILE A 256 3.56 -10.54 -18.84
CA ILE A 256 3.68 -9.16 -19.31
C ILE A 256 3.68 -9.11 -20.84
N ASN A 257 4.38 -10.03 -21.49
CA ASN A 257 4.48 -10.06 -22.95
C ASN A 257 3.16 -10.45 -23.64
N THR A 258 2.33 -11.26 -22.97
CA THR A 258 1.07 -11.77 -23.53
C THR A 258 -0.13 -10.89 -23.19
N ASN A 259 -0.05 -10.07 -22.15
CA ASN A 259 -1.15 -9.23 -21.71
C ASN A 259 -1.01 -7.77 -22.16
N THR A 260 -2.08 -7.22 -22.72
CA THR A 260 -2.14 -5.82 -23.14
C THR A 260 -2.73 -4.89 -22.06
N SER A 261 -3.29 -5.46 -20.98
CA SER A 261 -3.88 -4.71 -19.86
C SER A 261 -2.82 -4.33 -18.82
N THR A 262 -3.03 -3.21 -18.12
CA THR A 262 -2.20 -2.82 -16.96
C THR A 262 -2.43 -3.68 -15.73
N THR A 263 -3.57 -4.33 -15.64
CA THR A 263 -3.88 -5.26 -14.56
C THR A 263 -3.83 -6.69 -15.08
N LEU A 264 -2.95 -7.48 -14.50
CA LEU A 264 -2.86 -8.91 -14.78
C LEU A 264 -4.04 -9.66 -14.14
N PRO A 265 -4.47 -10.82 -14.69
CA PRO A 265 -5.59 -11.57 -14.17
C PRO A 265 -5.35 -12.07 -12.74
N GLU A 266 -6.31 -11.80 -11.85
CA GLU A 266 -6.28 -12.11 -10.41
C GLU A 266 -6.93 -13.48 -10.13
N HIS A 267 -6.47 -14.55 -10.78
CA HIS A 267 -7.07 -15.88 -10.66
C HIS A 267 -6.57 -16.65 -9.43
N ASP A 268 -5.28 -16.98 -9.41
CA ASP A 268 -4.64 -17.69 -8.31
C ASP A 268 -3.94 -16.69 -7.38
N GLN A 269 -3.95 -17.00 -6.09
CA GLN A 269 -3.28 -16.26 -5.04
C GLN A 269 -1.90 -16.85 -4.72
N ARG A 270 -1.60 -18.04 -5.24
CA ARG A 270 -0.32 -18.71 -5.05
C ARG A 270 0.74 -18.09 -5.94
N LEU A 271 1.78 -17.56 -5.31
CA LEU A 271 2.96 -17.05 -5.99
C LEU A 271 4.11 -18.00 -5.72
N LEU A 272 4.71 -18.53 -6.79
CA LEU A 272 5.89 -19.35 -6.72
C LEU A 272 7.13 -18.45 -6.72
N VAL A 273 7.95 -18.61 -5.69
CA VAL A 273 9.18 -17.85 -5.48
C VAL A 273 10.36 -18.79 -5.57
N GLU A 274 11.35 -18.43 -6.39
CA GLU A 274 12.66 -19.07 -6.41
C GLU A 274 13.72 -18.00 -6.12
N GLY A 275 14.42 -18.13 -4.98
CA GLY A 275 15.33 -17.10 -4.53
C GLY A 275 16.35 -17.59 -3.52
N ASP A 276 17.27 -16.70 -3.18
CA ASP A 276 18.33 -16.98 -2.22
C ASP A 276 17.86 -16.65 -0.79
N LEU A 277 18.06 -17.59 0.12
CA LEU A 277 17.80 -17.43 1.55
C LEU A 277 19.13 -17.27 2.30
N ILE A 278 19.19 -16.31 3.20
CA ILE A 278 20.29 -16.18 4.17
C ILE A 278 19.80 -16.59 5.55
N ARG A 279 20.66 -17.30 6.28
CA ARG A 279 20.38 -17.66 7.67
C ARG A 279 20.84 -16.54 8.59
N LEU A 280 19.93 -15.98 9.37
CA LEU A 280 20.23 -14.91 10.32
C LEU A 280 19.84 -15.33 11.74
N PRO A 281 20.70 -15.09 12.74
CA PRO A 281 20.31 -15.27 14.13
C PRO A 281 19.37 -14.15 14.56
N PHE A 282 18.41 -14.50 15.41
CA PHE A 282 17.48 -13.55 16.00
C PHE A 282 17.35 -13.75 17.51
N LYS A 283 16.97 -12.67 18.18
CA LYS A 283 16.47 -12.68 19.56
C LYS A 283 14.99 -12.38 19.55
N SER A 284 14.21 -13.04 20.42
CA SER A 284 12.78 -12.83 20.52
C SER A 284 12.34 -12.57 21.96
N ARG A 285 11.36 -11.68 22.10
CA ARG A 285 10.72 -11.36 23.38
C ARG A 285 9.21 -11.49 23.20
N GLY A 286 8.65 -12.55 23.78
CA GLY A 286 7.26 -12.92 23.51
C GLY A 286 7.05 -13.37 22.05
N SER A 287 5.78 -13.38 21.61
CA SER A 287 5.41 -13.81 20.26
C SER A 287 5.61 -12.74 19.19
N THR A 288 5.65 -11.46 19.58
CA THR A 288 5.53 -10.32 18.66
C THR A 288 6.83 -9.61 18.34
N HIS A 289 7.85 -9.69 19.22
CA HIS A 289 9.06 -8.87 19.10
C HIS A 289 10.25 -9.73 18.71
N ARG A 290 10.87 -9.40 17.57
CA ARG A 290 12.09 -10.07 17.08
C ARG A 290 13.16 -9.05 16.72
N TRP A 291 14.41 -9.34 17.04
CA TRP A 291 15.57 -8.59 16.58
C TRP A 291 16.47 -9.53 15.81
N TYR A 292 16.82 -9.20 14.58
CA TYR A 292 17.76 -9.97 13.77
C TYR A 292 19.14 -9.35 13.82
N GLN A 293 20.17 -10.18 13.91
CA GLN A 293 21.54 -9.72 13.80
C GLN A 293 21.90 -9.63 12.31
N LEU A 294 22.09 -8.41 11.84
CA LEU A 294 22.58 -8.13 10.49
C LEU A 294 24.12 -8.17 10.48
N PHE A 295 24.69 -7.91 9.31
CA PHE A 295 26.13 -7.84 9.09
C PHE A 295 26.82 -6.86 10.05
N GLY A 296 28.03 -7.21 10.48
CA GLY A 296 28.80 -6.39 11.44
C GLY A 296 28.28 -6.44 12.89
N GLY A 297 27.34 -7.33 13.21
CA GLY A 297 26.83 -7.54 14.57
C GLY A 297 25.75 -6.54 15.00
N HIS A 298 25.20 -5.77 14.07
CA HIS A 298 24.15 -4.79 14.34
C HIS A 298 22.78 -5.49 14.49
N TRP A 299 22.08 -5.21 15.58
CA TRP A 299 20.72 -5.75 15.81
C TRP A 299 19.66 -4.85 15.21
N ARG A 300 18.81 -5.42 14.36
CA ARG A 300 17.67 -4.74 13.76
C ARG A 300 16.36 -5.28 14.32
N TYR A 301 15.55 -4.39 14.87
CA TYR A 301 14.20 -4.75 15.29
C TYR A 301 13.31 -4.98 14.07
N PHE A 302 12.57 -6.09 14.09
CA PHE A 302 11.62 -6.48 13.07
C PHE A 302 10.20 -6.43 13.65
N LEU A 303 9.33 -5.71 12.96
CA LEU A 303 7.91 -5.66 13.24
C LEU A 303 7.18 -6.39 12.10
N PRO A 304 6.42 -7.46 12.39
CA PRO A 304 5.56 -8.08 11.39
C PRO A 304 4.54 -7.07 10.83
N ASP A 305 4.41 -7.01 9.50
CA ASP A 305 3.42 -6.18 8.83
C ASP A 305 2.00 -6.73 9.05
N LEU A 306 1.85 -8.06 9.00
CA LEU A 306 0.54 -8.73 8.94
C LEU A 306 -0.16 -8.98 10.28
N CYS A 307 0.58 -9.07 11.40
CA CYS A 307 0.07 -9.67 12.65
C CYS A 307 0.59 -8.97 13.92
N SER A 308 0.76 -7.64 13.94
CA SER A 308 1.31 -6.95 15.11
C SER A 308 0.45 -5.79 15.61
N ASP A 309 0.00 -5.92 16.86
CA ASP A 309 -0.65 -4.87 17.66
C ASP A 309 0.35 -3.97 18.41
N ALA A 310 1.66 -4.21 18.25
CA ALA A 310 2.67 -3.43 18.98
C ALA A 310 2.67 -1.95 18.56
N GLU A 311 2.34 -1.08 19.52
CA GLU A 311 2.34 0.38 19.35
C GLU A 311 3.61 1.06 19.86
N ASP A 312 4.33 0.39 20.76
CA ASP A 312 5.54 0.90 21.42
C ASP A 312 6.79 0.15 20.98
N PHE A 313 7.90 0.89 20.91
CA PHE A 313 9.19 0.31 20.55
C PHE A 313 9.80 -0.42 21.76
N PRO A 314 10.09 -1.73 21.67
CA PRO A 314 10.50 -2.54 22.82
C PRO A 314 11.97 -2.36 23.26
N GLY A 315 12.70 -1.43 22.64
CA GLY A 315 14.09 -1.15 22.94
C GLY A 315 15.07 -2.10 22.25
N LYS A 316 16.26 -2.22 22.83
CA LYS A 316 17.32 -3.13 22.36
C LYS A 316 17.08 -4.57 22.86
N PRO A 317 17.65 -5.58 22.18
CA PRO A 317 17.59 -6.95 22.67
C PRO A 317 18.38 -7.09 23.98
N ASN A 318 17.87 -7.92 24.87
CA ASN A 318 18.43 -8.23 26.19
C ASN A 318 19.10 -9.61 26.19
N LEU A 319 19.85 -9.90 27.26
CA LEU A 319 20.48 -11.20 27.47
C LEU A 319 19.46 -12.32 27.72
N ASN A 320 18.30 -12.00 28.27
CA ASN A 320 17.24 -12.97 28.60
C ASN A 320 16.29 -13.26 27.43
N ASP A 321 16.47 -12.60 26.28
CA ASP A 321 15.63 -12.82 25.10
C ASP A 321 16.00 -14.16 24.44
N ALA A 322 14.99 -14.91 23.99
CA ALA A 322 15.19 -16.24 23.43
C ALA A 322 15.93 -16.15 22.09
N GLU A 323 16.99 -16.93 21.93
CA GLU A 323 17.80 -16.97 20.72
C GLU A 323 17.29 -18.04 19.75
N GLY A 324 17.34 -17.72 18.47
CA GLY A 324 16.97 -18.62 17.38
C GLY A 324 17.64 -18.20 16.08
N GLU A 325 17.36 -18.94 15.01
CA GLU A 325 17.83 -18.62 13.66
C GLU A 325 16.68 -18.77 12.69
N ASP A 326 16.62 -17.89 11.69
CA ASP A 326 15.58 -17.89 10.68
C ASP A 326 16.17 -17.72 9.27
N TYR A 327 15.44 -18.18 8.26
CA TYR A 327 15.80 -18.01 6.86
C TYR A 327 15.07 -16.81 6.29
N VAL A 328 15.86 -15.80 5.90
CA VAL A 328 15.39 -14.53 5.38
C VAL A 328 15.67 -14.46 3.88
N LEU A 329 14.65 -14.07 3.09
CA LEU A 329 14.73 -14.00 1.64
C LEU A 329 15.47 -12.76 1.18
N VAL A 330 16.40 -12.94 0.25
CA VAL A 330 17.05 -11.84 -0.48
C VAL A 330 16.16 -11.43 -1.65
N LEU A 331 15.49 -10.28 -1.52
CA LEU A 331 14.65 -9.71 -2.58
C LEU A 331 15.49 -8.99 -3.62
N ILE A 332 16.36 -8.09 -3.16
CA ILE A 332 17.15 -7.22 -4.03
C ILE A 332 18.56 -7.18 -3.49
N ARG A 333 19.50 -7.34 -4.41
CA ARG A 333 20.91 -7.04 -4.23
C ARG A 333 21.24 -6.07 -5.34
N TRP A 334 21.77 -4.91 -5.00
CA TRP A 334 21.93 -3.87 -6.01
C TRP A 334 23.08 -2.95 -5.68
N ASN A 335 23.76 -2.46 -6.71
CA ASN A 335 24.80 -1.46 -6.58
C ASN A 335 24.34 -0.15 -7.19
N GLU A 336 23.70 0.70 -6.38
CA GLU A 336 23.27 2.04 -6.83
C GLU A 336 24.34 3.10 -6.58
N SER A 337 25.18 2.85 -5.59
CA SER A 337 26.12 3.84 -5.15
C SER A 337 27.26 3.93 -6.17
N GLN A 338 27.77 5.14 -6.42
CA GLN A 338 29.05 5.32 -7.11
C GLN A 338 30.22 4.65 -6.35
N LYS A 339 29.97 4.06 -5.18
CA LYS A 339 30.93 3.36 -4.32
C LYS A 339 30.85 1.86 -4.60
N SER A 340 31.80 1.33 -5.35
CA SER A 340 31.91 -0.12 -5.63
C SER A 340 32.00 -1.01 -4.37
N SER A 341 32.32 -0.44 -3.21
CA SER A 341 32.46 -1.14 -1.94
C SER A 341 31.16 -1.36 -1.16
N MET A 342 30.05 -0.74 -1.57
CA MET A 342 28.76 -0.84 -0.88
C MET A 342 27.67 -1.36 -1.82
N LYS A 343 26.77 -2.20 -1.29
CA LYS A 343 25.59 -2.68 -2.00
C LYS A 343 24.35 -2.53 -1.12
N ARG A 344 23.22 -2.21 -1.75
CA ARG A 344 21.91 -2.32 -1.13
C ARG A 344 21.52 -3.79 -1.06
N LEU A 345 20.99 -4.20 0.09
CA LEU A 345 20.47 -5.53 0.31
C LEU A 345 19.09 -5.44 0.96
N LEU A 346 18.07 -5.85 0.22
CA LEU A 346 16.70 -5.90 0.69
C LEU A 346 16.33 -7.31 1.11
N LEU A 347 15.95 -7.41 2.37
CA LEU A 347 15.68 -8.66 3.06
C LEU A 347 14.22 -8.73 3.46
N MET A 348 13.56 -9.85 3.16
CA MET A 348 12.18 -10.13 3.55
C MET A 348 12.13 -11.29 4.52
N VAL A 349 11.49 -11.08 5.67
CA VAL A 349 11.23 -12.15 6.64
C VAL A 349 10.03 -12.96 6.17
N LEU A 350 10.16 -14.28 6.25
CA LEU A 350 9.13 -15.24 5.91
C LEU A 350 8.67 -16.00 7.17
N ASN A 351 7.41 -16.43 7.18
CA ASN A 351 6.89 -17.40 8.15
C ASN A 351 6.68 -18.73 7.43
N TRP A 352 7.52 -19.72 7.72
CA TRP A 352 7.42 -21.05 7.10
C TRP A 352 6.27 -21.84 7.71
N ILE A 353 5.33 -22.28 6.86
CA ILE A 353 4.21 -23.15 7.26
C ILE A 353 4.68 -24.61 7.20
N ASP A 354 5.38 -24.95 6.12
CA ASP A 354 5.98 -26.26 5.88
C ASP A 354 7.24 -26.10 5.00
N ASP A 355 7.77 -27.20 4.47
CA ASP A 355 9.00 -27.20 3.67
C ASP A 355 8.88 -26.42 2.36
N ASP A 356 7.69 -26.33 1.76
CA ASP A 356 7.47 -25.72 0.45
C ASP A 356 6.56 -24.48 0.50
N HIS A 357 5.96 -24.16 1.64
CA HIS A 357 5.04 -23.03 1.80
C HIS A 357 5.51 -22.04 2.86
N ALA A 358 5.49 -20.75 2.51
CA ALA A 358 5.82 -19.67 3.42
C ALA A 358 4.89 -18.46 3.24
N GLU A 359 4.77 -17.62 4.26
CA GLU A 359 4.05 -16.35 4.19
C GLU A 359 5.01 -15.18 4.32
N ARG A 360 4.75 -14.10 3.58
CA ARG A 360 5.47 -12.85 3.78
C ARG A 360 5.13 -12.28 5.16
N MET A 361 6.13 -12.01 6.00
CA MET A 361 5.93 -11.35 7.29
C MET A 361 6.22 -9.85 7.24
N GLY A 362 7.15 -9.43 6.38
CA GLY A 362 7.52 -8.03 6.20
C GLY A 362 8.97 -7.83 5.79
N LEU A 363 9.42 -6.58 5.74
CA LEU A 363 10.80 -6.23 5.40
C LEU A 363 11.68 -6.12 6.64
N LEU A 364 12.90 -6.66 6.54
CA LEU A 364 13.92 -6.53 7.58
C LEU A 364 14.81 -5.29 7.36
N THR A 365 15.15 -4.99 6.11
CA THR A 365 15.99 -3.85 5.72
C THR A 365 15.19 -2.91 4.82
N THR A 366 15.57 -1.63 4.83
CA THR A 366 14.96 -0.58 4.00
C THR A 366 15.79 -0.31 2.76
N TYR A 367 15.21 0.34 1.74
CA TYR A 367 15.93 0.62 0.49
C TYR A 367 17.13 1.54 0.73
N SER A 368 17.01 2.47 1.68
CA SER A 368 18.06 3.41 2.08
C SER A 368 19.31 2.75 2.68
N GLU A 369 19.24 1.50 3.14
CA GLU A 369 20.36 0.83 3.81
C GLU A 369 21.37 0.24 2.81
N GLU A 370 22.65 0.50 3.09
CA GLU A 370 23.79 0.01 2.31
C GLU A 370 24.73 -0.79 3.21
N PHE A 371 25.23 -1.91 2.69
CA PHE A 371 26.15 -2.78 3.41
C PHE A 371 27.43 -2.99 2.59
N PRO A 372 28.58 -3.17 3.25
CA PRO A 372 29.83 -3.53 2.59
C PRO A 372 29.68 -4.79 1.74
N THR A 373 30.11 -4.71 0.47
CA THR A 373 30.01 -5.80 -0.51
C THR A 373 30.64 -7.10 0.01
N HIS A 374 31.76 -7.01 0.71
CA HIS A 374 32.46 -8.18 1.24
C HIS A 374 31.65 -8.95 2.30
N TRP A 375 30.82 -8.28 3.11
CA TRP A 375 29.94 -8.96 4.07
C TRP A 375 28.82 -9.70 3.34
N ILE A 376 28.20 -9.05 2.35
CA ILE A 376 27.12 -9.65 1.56
C ILE A 376 27.63 -10.90 0.80
N ASP A 377 28.83 -10.81 0.21
CA ASP A 377 29.37 -11.85 -0.66
C ASP A 377 29.92 -13.06 0.11
N GLN A 378 30.36 -12.88 1.35
CA GLN A 378 30.80 -13.96 2.24
C GLN A 378 29.66 -14.69 2.93
N THR A 379 28.44 -14.13 2.90
CA THR A 379 27.31 -14.72 3.61
C THR A 379 26.79 -15.96 2.87
N PRO A 380 26.76 -17.14 3.50
CA PRO A 380 26.23 -18.35 2.89
C PRO A 380 24.76 -18.18 2.47
N ARG A 381 24.41 -18.69 1.29
CA ARG A 381 23.05 -18.63 0.75
C ARG A 381 22.57 -20.01 0.36
N ILE A 382 21.29 -20.24 0.56
CA ILE A 382 20.61 -21.44 0.13
C ILE A 382 19.56 -21.03 -0.91
N ARG A 383 19.69 -21.57 -2.12
CA ARG A 383 18.67 -21.41 -3.15
C ARG A 383 17.48 -22.28 -2.81
N LYS A 384 16.28 -21.69 -2.72
CA LYS A 384 15.05 -22.44 -2.44
C LYS A 384 13.93 -22.02 -3.38
N LYS A 385 13.09 -22.98 -3.75
CA LYS A 385 11.85 -22.80 -4.49
C LYS A 385 10.70 -23.11 -3.53
N PHE A 386 9.76 -22.19 -3.36
CA PHE A 386 8.65 -22.32 -2.42
C PHE A 386 7.46 -21.48 -2.88
N TYR A 387 6.28 -21.78 -2.35
CA TYR A 387 5.04 -21.07 -2.61
C TYR A 387 4.76 -20.07 -1.49
N THR A 388 4.28 -18.89 -1.87
CA THR A 388 3.61 -18.01 -0.93
C THR A 388 2.10 -18.20 -1.04
N THR A 389 1.45 -18.49 0.09
CA THR A 389 0.05 -18.93 0.11
C THR A 389 -0.85 -18.06 1.00
N MET A 390 -2.13 -18.43 0.97
CA MET A 390 -3.22 -17.90 1.78
C MET A 390 -3.63 -18.86 2.91
N ILE A 391 -2.79 -19.82 3.32
CA ILE A 391 -3.25 -20.81 4.31
C ILE A 391 -3.08 -20.26 5.72
N SER A 392 -4.14 -19.59 6.17
CA SER A 392 -4.44 -19.32 7.57
C SER A 392 -4.55 -20.63 8.36
N VAL A 393 -3.43 -21.20 8.80
CA VAL A 393 -3.43 -22.25 9.84
C VAL A 393 -3.60 -21.58 11.20
N TRP A 394 -4.73 -20.90 11.42
CA TRP A 394 -5.16 -20.42 12.74
C TRP A 394 -6.68 -20.55 12.99
N VAL A 395 -7.42 -21.30 12.17
CA VAL A 395 -8.90 -21.46 12.32
C VAL A 395 -9.33 -22.82 12.90
N PHE A 396 -8.44 -23.76 13.24
CA PHE A 396 -8.85 -25.06 13.82
C PHE A 396 -8.42 -25.34 15.27
N ALA A 397 -8.12 -24.30 16.07
CA ALA A 397 -7.76 -24.50 17.50
C ALA A 397 -8.70 -23.83 18.51
N GLN A 398 -9.84 -23.27 18.09
CA GLN A 398 -10.87 -22.74 18.99
C GLN A 398 -12.29 -23.14 18.55
N SER A 399 -12.56 -24.44 18.44
CA SER A 399 -13.94 -24.94 18.46
C SER A 399 -13.97 -26.39 18.94
N ASP A 400 -13.38 -26.67 20.10
CA ASP A 400 -13.64 -27.93 20.77
C ASP A 400 -13.75 -27.71 22.28
N SER A 401 -14.87 -27.11 22.67
CA SER A 401 -15.50 -27.32 23.97
C SER A 401 -16.79 -26.53 24.02
N ARG A 402 -17.91 -27.26 23.89
CA ARG A 402 -19.28 -27.00 24.38
C ARG A 402 -20.32 -27.20 23.28
N ILE A 403 -20.63 -28.45 22.95
CA ILE A 403 -22.02 -28.95 22.91
C ILE A 403 -22.00 -30.41 23.40
N LEU A 404 -22.22 -30.58 24.70
CA LEU A 404 -22.77 -31.80 25.29
C LEU A 404 -23.87 -31.34 26.24
N LEU A 405 -25.10 -31.36 25.74
CA LEU A 405 -26.37 -31.77 26.37
C LEU A 405 -27.54 -31.31 25.49
#